data_AF-A0A1S3UY43-F1
#
_entry.id   AF-A0A1S3UY43-F1
#
_cell.length_a   1.000
_cell.length_b   1.000
_cell.length_c   1.000
_cell.angle_alpha   90.00
_cell.angle_beta   90.00
_cell.angle_gamma   90.00
#
_symmetry.space_group_name_H-M   'P 1'
#
loop_
_entity.id
_entity.type
_entity.pdbx_description
1 polymer ?
#
loop_
_entity_poly.entity_id
_entity_poly.type
_entity_poly.pdbx_seq_one_letter_code
_entity_poly.pdbx_strand_id
1 'polypeptide(L)'
;MAALTSLSFSAITHCPERKKLTFSSTPFLATSSDFFGLRTHFSNHHVGVRASNSTSNMVVQCLSSVTDAPTVSETKLNFLKAYKRPIPSIYNTVLQELIVQQHLMRYKRSYRYDPVFALGFVTVYDKLMEGYPSDEDRDAIFQAYIKALNEDPQEYRIDARKLEEWARVQNPSSLLEFSSKEGEVEGILKEIAERAAGKGEFSYNRFFAVGLFRLLELANATDPTILDKLCAALNINKRSVDRDLDVYRNLLSKLVQAKELLKEYVDREKKKRDERAEPQKANEAITTCLGEQLPGL
;
A
#
# COMPACT_ATOMS: atom_id res chain seq x y z
N MET A 1 -10.89 26.76 -3.33
CA MET A 1 -12.05 26.04 -3.90
C MET A 1 -11.78 25.81 -5.39
N ALA A 2 -11.14 24.69 -5.74
CA ALA A 2 -10.98 24.26 -7.13
C ALA A 2 -11.39 22.80 -7.20
N ALA A 3 -12.50 22.54 -7.90
CA ALA A 3 -13.03 21.20 -8.12
C ALA A 3 -12.15 20.48 -9.14
N LEU A 4 -11.54 19.37 -8.73
CA LEU A 4 -10.87 18.45 -9.64
C LEU A 4 -11.94 17.60 -10.32
N THR A 5 -12.38 18.05 -11.49
CA THR A 5 -13.32 17.34 -12.34
C THR A 5 -12.65 16.17 -13.06
N SER A 6 -13.24 14.98 -12.92
CA SER A 6 -13.40 13.93 -13.95
C SER A 6 -12.15 13.47 -14.71
N LEU A 7 -11.57 12.34 -14.27
CA LEU A 7 -10.62 11.54 -15.06
C LEU A 7 -11.39 10.52 -15.91
N SER A 8 -11.37 10.67 -17.23
CA SER A 8 -11.87 9.69 -18.19
C SER A 8 -10.70 8.93 -18.84
N PHE A 9 -10.64 7.62 -18.63
CA PHE A 9 -9.70 6.73 -19.34
C PHE A 9 -10.44 5.99 -20.46
N SER A 10 -10.02 6.21 -21.70
CA SER A 10 -10.52 5.49 -22.87
C SER A 10 -10.05 4.03 -22.82
N ALA A 11 -10.99 3.10 -22.94
CA ALA A 11 -10.73 1.66 -22.97
C ALA A 11 -10.03 1.25 -24.27
N ILE A 12 -8.83 0.66 -24.16
CA ILE A 12 -8.24 -0.12 -25.25
C ILE A 12 -8.82 -1.52 -25.19
N THR A 13 -9.59 -1.85 -26.23
CA THR A 13 -10.13 -3.19 -26.49
C THR A 13 -9.02 -4.10 -27.02
N HIS A 14 -8.89 -5.30 -26.47
CA HIS A 14 -8.11 -6.37 -27.09
C HIS A 14 -8.96 -7.63 -27.23
N CYS A 15 -9.04 -8.10 -28.48
CA CYS A 15 -9.78 -9.26 -28.95
C CYS A 15 -9.02 -10.57 -28.61
N PRO A 16 -9.69 -11.72 -28.37
CA PRO A 16 -9.03 -12.95 -27.91
C PRO A 16 -8.73 -13.91 -29.06
N GLU A 17 -7.55 -14.52 -29.06
CA GLU A 17 -7.29 -15.73 -29.86
C GLU A 17 -7.08 -16.95 -28.95
N ARG A 18 -7.87 -17.98 -29.24
CA ARG A 18 -8.10 -19.19 -28.46
C ARG A 18 -7.39 -20.35 -29.17
N LYS A 19 -6.46 -21.04 -28.50
CA LYS A 19 -6.13 -22.44 -28.84
C LYS A 19 -6.13 -23.32 -27.59
N LYS A 20 -7.11 -24.24 -27.60
CA LYS A 20 -7.35 -25.34 -26.65
C LYS A 20 -6.26 -26.40 -26.81
N LEU A 21 -5.90 -27.07 -25.72
CA LEU A 21 -5.68 -28.52 -25.69
C LEU A 21 -5.92 -29.04 -24.26
N THR A 22 -6.35 -30.29 -24.24
CA THR A 22 -7.27 -30.98 -23.34
C THR A 22 -6.68 -31.47 -22.02
N PHE A 23 -7.58 -31.62 -21.05
CA PHE A 23 -7.38 -32.11 -19.69
C PHE A 23 -7.56 -33.64 -19.63
N SER A 24 -6.74 -34.35 -18.85
CA SER A 24 -7.16 -35.62 -18.22
C SER A 24 -6.40 -35.88 -16.91
N SER A 25 -7.16 -35.79 -15.81
CA SER A 25 -7.20 -36.65 -14.61
C SER A 25 -5.90 -37.18 -13.95
N THR A 26 -5.72 -36.71 -12.71
CA THR A 26 -5.12 -37.26 -11.47
C THR A 26 -5.35 -38.77 -11.21
N PRO A 27 -4.80 -39.46 -10.16
CA PRO A 27 -4.10 -38.94 -8.95
C PRO A 27 -2.93 -39.79 -8.33
N PHE A 28 -2.36 -39.24 -7.24
CA PHE A 28 -1.83 -39.86 -6.00
C PHE A 28 -0.41 -40.44 -5.87
N LEU A 29 0.20 -40.03 -4.73
CA LEU A 29 1.25 -40.65 -3.86
C LEU A 29 2.62 -40.94 -4.51
N ALA A 30 3.76 -41.00 -3.82
CA ALA A 30 4.35 -40.46 -2.61
C ALA A 30 5.74 -41.13 -2.53
N THR A 31 6.75 -40.40 -2.03
CA THR A 31 7.99 -40.93 -1.40
C THR A 31 9.10 -41.49 -2.30
N SER A 32 10.29 -40.88 -2.23
CA SER A 32 11.48 -41.42 -1.52
C SER A 32 12.80 -40.99 -2.16
N SER A 33 13.71 -40.51 -1.32
CA SER A 33 15.18 -40.60 -1.37
C SER A 33 15.71 -39.63 -0.31
N ASP A 34 16.82 -39.83 0.40
CA ASP A 34 17.71 -40.96 0.56
C ASP A 34 18.58 -40.65 1.78
N PHE A 35 19.07 -41.73 2.42
CA PHE A 35 20.36 -41.86 3.10
C PHE A 35 20.84 -40.75 4.07
N PHE A 36 21.09 -41.12 5.33
CA PHE A 36 22.45 -41.39 5.80
C PHE A 36 22.38 -42.21 7.09
N GLY A 37 23.09 -43.33 7.10
CA GLY A 37 23.15 -44.24 8.22
C GLY A 37 24.14 -43.79 9.30
N LEU A 38 23.86 -44.22 10.53
CA LEU A 38 24.89 -44.52 11.52
C LEU A 38 24.39 -45.66 12.40
N ARG A 39 25.18 -46.73 12.37
CA ARG A 39 25.00 -47.99 13.08
C ARG A 39 25.82 -47.93 14.37
N THR A 40 25.16 -48.07 15.51
CA THR A 40 25.83 -48.51 16.76
C THR A 40 24.91 -49.50 17.47
N HIS A 41 25.34 -50.75 17.51
CA HIS A 41 24.77 -51.81 18.34
C HIS A 41 25.49 -51.79 19.68
N PHE A 42 24.76 -51.64 20.79
CA PHE A 42 25.15 -52.20 22.08
C PHE A 42 23.91 -52.61 22.87
N SER A 43 23.96 -53.83 23.40
CA SER A 43 22.92 -54.51 24.18
C SER A 43 23.05 -54.17 25.65
N ASN A 44 21.94 -53.90 26.35
CA ASN A 44 21.47 -54.63 27.54
C ASN A 44 20.59 -53.79 28.50
N HIS A 45 19.56 -54.49 28.96
CA HIS A 45 18.87 -54.43 30.26
C HIS A 45 17.91 -53.29 30.61
N HIS A 46 16.67 -53.73 30.85
CA HIS A 46 15.65 -53.09 31.67
C HIS A 46 16.19 -52.69 33.04
N VAL A 47 16.07 -51.40 33.35
CA VAL A 47 15.79 -50.91 34.70
C VAL A 47 14.81 -49.75 34.56
N GLY A 48 13.61 -49.91 35.10
CA GLY A 48 12.62 -48.84 35.17
C GLY A 48 13.06 -47.78 36.18
N VAL A 49 13.11 -46.52 35.74
CA VAL A 49 13.21 -45.37 36.63
C VAL A 49 12.09 -44.39 36.27
N ARG A 50 11.28 -44.15 37.30
CA ARG A 50 10.13 -43.27 37.43
C ARG A 50 10.37 -41.89 36.82
N ALA A 51 9.57 -41.53 35.80
CA ALA A 51 9.55 -40.18 35.25
C ALA A 51 9.09 -39.18 36.33
N SER A 52 9.96 -38.26 36.70
CA SER A 52 9.60 -37.08 37.46
C SER A 52 9.31 -35.96 36.46
N ASN A 53 8.06 -35.51 36.44
CA ASN A 53 7.64 -34.37 35.63
C ASN A 53 8.33 -33.09 36.14
N SER A 54 9.36 -32.63 35.43
CA SER A 54 9.87 -31.28 35.55
C SER A 54 9.74 -30.60 34.19
N THR A 55 8.62 -29.93 33.99
CA THR A 55 8.40 -29.02 32.85
C THR A 55 9.26 -27.78 33.05
N SER A 56 10.55 -27.91 32.77
CA SER A 56 11.42 -26.76 32.56
C SER A 56 11.07 -26.18 31.20
N ASN A 57 10.27 -25.11 31.18
CA ASN A 57 10.07 -24.31 29.98
C ASN A 57 11.41 -23.62 29.65
N MET A 58 12.28 -24.32 28.92
CA MET A 58 13.44 -23.70 28.30
C MET A 58 12.95 -22.74 27.23
N VAL A 59 12.79 -21.47 27.61
CA VAL A 59 12.68 -20.37 26.65
C VAL A 59 14.07 -20.19 26.06
N VAL A 60 14.28 -20.74 24.87
CA VAL A 60 15.49 -20.48 24.08
C VAL A 60 15.38 -19.05 23.57
N GLN A 61 15.95 -18.11 24.32
CA GLN A 61 16.07 -16.73 23.90
C GLN A 61 17.36 -16.58 23.10
N CYS A 62 17.26 -16.75 21.78
CA CYS A 62 18.33 -16.40 20.85
C CYS A 62 18.48 -14.88 20.80
N LEU A 63 19.41 -14.33 21.57
CA LEU A 63 19.84 -12.93 21.43
C LEU A 63 20.89 -12.86 20.32
N SER A 64 20.44 -12.53 19.10
CA SER A 64 21.31 -12.05 18.04
C SER A 64 21.68 -10.60 18.36
N SER A 65 22.95 -10.34 18.68
CA SER A 65 23.47 -8.99 18.95
C SER A 65 23.90 -8.27 17.67
N VAL A 66 23.23 -8.53 16.56
CA VAL A 66 23.22 -7.65 15.39
C VAL A 66 22.02 -6.74 15.60
N THR A 67 22.10 -5.44 15.26
CA THR A 67 20.89 -4.60 15.19
C THR A 67 19.98 -5.20 14.12
N ASP A 68 19.15 -6.18 14.50
CA ASP A 68 18.28 -6.90 13.59
C ASP A 68 17.31 -5.87 13.00
N ALA A 69 17.14 -5.94 11.68
CA ALA A 69 16.11 -5.15 11.03
C ALA A 69 14.78 -5.39 11.74
N PRO A 70 14.01 -4.34 12.04
CA PRO A 70 12.78 -4.50 12.79
C PRO A 70 11.87 -5.49 12.06
N THR A 71 11.02 -6.17 12.81
CA THR A 71 10.02 -7.06 12.22
C THR A 71 8.83 -6.26 11.67
N VAL A 72 8.05 -6.89 10.78
CA VAL A 72 6.77 -6.33 10.31
C VAL A 72 5.86 -6.00 11.50
N SER A 73 5.82 -6.88 12.51
CA SER A 73 5.02 -6.70 13.71
C SER A 73 5.46 -5.48 14.52
N GLU A 74 6.76 -5.25 14.64
CA GLU A 74 7.30 -4.05 15.31
C GLU A 74 6.96 -2.77 14.54
N THR A 75 7.06 -2.78 13.21
CA THR A 75 6.67 -1.63 12.37
C THR A 75 5.19 -1.30 12.54
N LYS A 76 4.31 -2.32 12.50
CA LYS A 76 2.88 -2.13 12.75
C LYS A 76 2.61 -1.60 14.16
N LEU A 77 3.32 -2.13 15.16
CA LEU A 77 3.21 -1.66 16.54
C LEU A 77 3.65 -0.20 16.67
N ASN A 78 4.74 0.19 15.99
CA ASN A 78 5.24 1.57 15.98
C ASN A 78 4.21 2.52 15.35
N PHE A 79 3.55 2.11 14.27
CA PHE A 79 2.46 2.87 13.67
C PHE A 79 1.29 3.09 14.65
N LEU A 80 0.84 2.03 15.32
CA LEU A 80 -0.26 2.12 16.31
C LEU A 80 0.12 2.92 17.56
N LYS A 81 1.40 2.92 17.95
CA LYS A 81 1.92 3.77 19.04
C LYS A 81 1.94 5.24 18.64
N ALA A 82 2.33 5.53 17.39
CA ALA A 82 2.41 6.88 16.85
C ALA A 82 1.02 7.48 16.56
N TYR A 83 0.07 6.68 16.07
CA TYR A 83 -1.30 7.10 15.80
C TYR A 83 -2.31 6.27 16.61
N LYS A 84 -2.82 6.85 17.71
CA LYS A 84 -3.67 6.14 18.68
C LYS A 84 -5.18 6.26 18.41
N ARG A 85 -5.58 7.08 17.44
CA ARG A 85 -7.00 7.32 17.15
C ARG A 85 -7.56 6.21 16.27
N PRO A 86 -8.85 5.87 16.37
CA PRO A 86 -9.45 4.88 15.48
C PRO A 86 -9.38 5.32 14.02
N ILE A 87 -8.98 4.41 13.13
CA ILE A 87 -9.02 4.59 11.67
C ILE A 87 -10.21 3.77 11.15
N PRO A 88 -11.13 4.34 10.34
CA PRO A 88 -12.21 3.58 9.73
C PRO A 88 -11.66 2.37 8.95
N SER A 89 -12.31 1.21 9.10
CA SER A 89 -11.82 -0.08 8.61
C SER A 89 -11.49 -0.08 7.11
N ILE A 90 -12.27 0.66 6.30
CA ILE A 90 -12.05 0.82 4.86
C ILE A 90 -10.65 1.37 4.52
N TYR A 91 -10.11 2.28 5.33
CA TYR A 91 -8.75 2.81 5.17
C TYR A 91 -7.74 1.93 5.89
N ASN A 92 -8.06 1.49 7.12
CA ASN A 92 -7.12 0.77 7.97
C ASN A 92 -6.63 -0.53 7.32
N THR A 93 -7.51 -1.31 6.70
CA THR A 93 -7.11 -2.57 6.04
C THR A 93 -6.02 -2.31 4.98
N VAL A 94 -6.24 -1.33 4.11
CA VAL A 94 -5.28 -1.02 3.03
C VAL A 94 -4.02 -0.36 3.56
N LEU A 95 -4.12 0.52 4.56
CA LEU A 95 -2.94 1.10 5.23
C LEU A 95 -2.06 0.01 5.84
N GLN A 96 -2.64 -0.96 6.55
CA GLN A 96 -1.89 -2.06 7.16
C GLN A 96 -1.22 -2.95 6.11
N GLU A 97 -1.88 -3.23 4.98
CA GLU A 97 -1.27 -3.94 3.86
C GLU A 97 -0.11 -3.16 3.23
N LEU A 98 -0.29 -1.84 3.02
CA LEU A 98 0.76 -0.97 2.52
C LEU A 98 1.97 -0.96 3.47
N ILE A 99 1.76 -0.86 4.79
CA ILE A 99 2.86 -0.89 5.78
C ILE A 99 3.67 -2.18 5.63
N VAL A 100 3.02 -3.34 5.48
CA VAL A 100 3.72 -4.61 5.27
C VAL A 100 4.55 -4.57 3.99
N GLN A 101 3.94 -4.12 2.88
CA GLN A 101 4.62 -4.06 1.58
C GLN A 101 5.84 -3.14 1.61
N GLN A 102 5.70 -1.95 2.17
CA GLN A 102 6.80 -0.98 2.26
C GLN A 102 7.85 -1.42 3.26
N HIS A 103 7.47 -2.05 4.37
CA HIS A 103 8.43 -2.67 5.29
C HIS A 103 9.34 -3.68 4.58
N LEU A 104 8.73 -4.61 3.83
CA LEU A 104 9.47 -5.61 3.06
C LEU A 104 10.34 -5.00 1.97
N MET A 105 10.07 -3.76 1.55
CA MET A 105 10.95 -3.02 0.64
C MET A 105 12.06 -2.31 1.38
N ARG A 106 11.72 -1.56 2.43
CA ARG A 106 12.60 -0.68 3.22
C ARG A 106 13.78 -1.42 3.83
N TYR A 107 13.55 -2.67 4.26
CA TYR A 107 14.56 -3.50 4.92
C TYR A 107 15.19 -4.54 3.99
N LYS A 108 14.97 -4.44 2.66
CA LYS A 108 15.81 -5.17 1.69
C LYS A 108 17.22 -4.62 1.75
N ARG A 109 18.20 -5.52 1.64
CA ARG A 109 19.63 -5.15 1.59
C ARG A 109 19.96 -4.16 0.48
N SER A 110 19.26 -4.24 -0.64
CA SER A 110 19.45 -3.37 -1.80
C SER A 110 18.62 -2.09 -1.75
N TYR A 111 17.85 -1.84 -0.69
CA TYR A 111 17.02 -0.66 -0.59
C TYR A 111 17.87 0.61 -0.58
N ARG A 112 17.46 1.57 -1.40
CA ARG A 112 17.96 2.93 -1.42
C ARG A 112 16.76 3.83 -1.65
N TYR A 113 16.65 4.88 -0.83
CA TYR A 113 15.62 5.90 -1.00
C TYR A 113 15.77 6.57 -2.38
N ASP A 114 14.64 6.94 -2.97
CA ASP A 114 14.55 7.47 -4.31
C ASP A 114 13.40 8.48 -4.40
N PRO A 115 13.63 9.73 -4.85
CA PRO A 115 12.58 10.74 -4.96
C PRO A 115 11.41 10.35 -5.88
N VAL A 116 11.64 9.56 -6.92
CA VAL A 116 10.56 9.07 -7.81
C VAL A 116 9.70 8.03 -7.06
N PHE A 117 10.33 7.20 -6.24
CA PHE A 117 9.61 6.32 -5.32
C PHE A 117 8.77 7.12 -4.31
N ALA A 118 9.33 8.18 -3.70
CA ALA A 118 8.62 9.02 -2.75
C ALA A 118 7.39 9.70 -3.41
N LEU A 119 7.56 10.25 -4.61
CA LEU A 119 6.46 10.79 -5.42
C LEU A 119 5.35 9.74 -5.61
N GLY A 120 5.73 8.53 -6.01
CA GLY A 120 4.80 7.43 -6.20
C GLY A 120 4.05 7.06 -4.92
N PHE A 121 4.76 6.91 -3.80
CA PHE A 121 4.15 6.60 -2.51
C PHE A 121 3.18 7.69 -2.05
N VAL A 122 3.60 8.96 -2.10
CA VAL A 122 2.75 10.11 -1.74
C VAL A 122 1.49 10.14 -2.60
N THR A 123 1.62 9.89 -3.90
CA THR A 123 0.49 9.80 -4.83
C THR A 123 -0.49 8.68 -4.44
N VAL A 124 0.02 7.48 -4.14
CA VAL A 124 -0.82 6.36 -3.68
C VAL A 124 -1.52 6.70 -2.37
N TYR A 125 -0.79 7.26 -1.42
CA TYR A 125 -1.31 7.61 -0.11
C TYR A 125 -2.44 8.64 -0.21
N ASP A 126 -2.21 9.73 -0.94
CA ASP A 126 -3.20 10.82 -1.06
C ASP A 126 -4.48 10.34 -1.76
N LYS A 127 -4.37 9.50 -2.80
CA LYS A 127 -5.53 8.86 -3.45
C LYS A 127 -6.24 7.86 -2.56
N LEU A 128 -5.50 7.06 -1.80
CA LEU A 128 -6.07 6.14 -0.82
C LEU A 128 -6.88 6.92 0.23
N MET A 129 -6.33 8.01 0.74
CA MET A 129 -6.91 8.81 1.82
C MET A 129 -7.88 9.91 1.34
N GLU A 130 -8.18 9.96 0.04
CA GLU A 130 -9.16 10.87 -0.53
C GLU A 130 -10.55 10.64 0.11
N GLY A 131 -11.19 11.69 0.60
CA GLY A 131 -12.46 11.58 1.31
C GLY A 131 -12.36 11.08 2.75
N TYR A 132 -11.16 11.04 3.35
CA TYR A 132 -11.01 10.83 4.78
C TYR A 132 -11.65 12.01 5.56
N PRO A 133 -12.34 11.80 6.70
CA PRO A 133 -13.15 12.84 7.34
C PRO A 133 -12.40 14.07 7.88
N SER A 134 -11.11 13.92 8.19
CA SER A 134 -10.27 14.96 8.81
C SER A 134 -8.94 15.07 8.05
N ASP A 135 -8.62 16.26 7.56
CA ASP A 135 -7.36 16.51 6.85
C ASP A 135 -6.16 16.48 7.82
N GLU A 136 -6.36 16.93 9.07
CA GLU A 136 -5.36 16.86 10.13
C GLU A 136 -5.04 15.40 10.47
N ASP A 137 -6.04 14.53 10.48
CA ASP A 137 -5.87 13.10 10.74
C ASP A 137 -5.19 12.42 9.57
N ARG A 138 -5.53 12.80 8.33
CA ARG A 138 -4.84 12.33 7.14
C ARG A 138 -3.34 12.65 7.23
N ASP A 139 -2.96 13.88 7.57
CA ASP A 139 -1.55 14.21 7.70
C ASP A 139 -0.89 13.50 8.89
N ALA A 140 -1.56 13.42 10.04
CA ALA A 140 -1.04 12.70 11.21
C ALA A 140 -0.82 11.20 10.94
N ILE A 141 -1.72 10.55 10.18
CA ILE A 141 -1.57 9.16 9.75
C ILE A 141 -0.37 9.03 8.81
N PHE A 142 -0.20 9.94 7.84
CA PHE A 142 0.95 9.94 6.93
C PHE A 142 2.26 10.02 7.71
N GLN A 143 2.36 10.97 8.64
CA GLN A 143 3.53 11.13 9.49
C GLN A 143 3.81 9.88 10.33
N ALA A 144 2.78 9.32 10.99
CA ALA A 144 2.91 8.11 11.79
C ALA A 144 3.34 6.90 10.95
N TYR A 145 2.81 6.78 9.73
CA TYR A 145 3.15 5.72 8.79
C TYR A 145 4.64 5.76 8.43
N ILE A 146 5.14 6.90 7.96
CA ILE A 146 6.53 7.00 7.50
C ILE A 146 7.51 6.88 8.67
N LYS A 147 7.19 7.51 9.82
CA LYS A 147 7.99 7.38 11.04
C LYS A 147 8.06 5.94 11.55
N ALA A 148 6.99 5.15 11.41
CA ALA A 148 6.99 3.73 11.80
C ALA A 148 7.99 2.89 11.00
N LEU A 149 8.35 3.32 9.79
CA LEU A 149 9.36 2.71 8.92
C LEU A 149 10.77 3.26 9.15
N ASN A 150 10.97 4.11 10.16
CA ASN A 150 12.21 4.84 10.44
C ASN A 150 12.68 5.69 9.25
N GLU A 151 11.75 6.43 8.66
CA GLU A 151 12.02 7.41 7.58
C GLU A 151 11.42 8.77 7.92
N ASP A 152 11.79 9.80 7.15
CA ASP A 152 11.32 11.17 7.35
C ASP A 152 10.10 11.49 6.47
N PRO A 153 8.90 11.75 7.05
CA PRO A 153 7.74 12.16 6.26
C PRO A 153 7.93 13.50 5.54
N GLN A 154 8.77 14.42 6.05
CA GLN A 154 8.97 15.72 5.41
C GLN A 154 9.79 15.58 4.12
N GLU A 155 10.87 14.79 4.14
CA GLU A 155 11.65 14.44 2.96
C GLU A 155 10.75 13.92 1.82
N TYR A 156 9.87 12.95 2.11
CA TYR A 156 8.91 12.42 1.13
C TYR A 156 8.03 13.50 0.51
N ARG A 157 7.47 14.40 1.32
CA ARG A 157 6.56 15.46 0.85
C ARG A 157 7.30 16.54 0.05
N ILE A 158 8.51 16.89 0.46
CA ILE A 158 9.35 17.88 -0.22
C ILE A 158 9.79 17.35 -1.58
N ASP A 159 10.32 16.13 -1.64
CA ASP A 159 10.78 15.52 -2.88
C ASP A 159 9.64 15.24 -3.85
N ALA A 160 8.51 14.72 -3.36
CA ALA A 160 7.32 14.55 -4.19
C ALA A 160 6.90 15.89 -4.81
N ARG A 161 6.79 16.95 -4.01
CA ARG A 161 6.41 18.28 -4.52
C ARG A 161 7.41 18.82 -5.55
N LYS A 162 8.70 18.67 -5.29
CA LYS A 162 9.78 19.08 -6.21
C LYS A 162 9.64 18.41 -7.57
N LEU A 163 9.44 17.09 -7.59
CA LEU A 163 9.23 16.34 -8.82
C LEU A 163 7.91 16.72 -9.51
N GLU A 164 6.84 16.99 -8.75
CA GLU A 164 5.58 17.45 -9.34
C GLU A 164 5.71 18.82 -10.01
N GLU A 165 6.36 19.79 -9.34
CA GLU A 165 6.59 21.14 -9.86
C GLU A 165 7.44 21.10 -11.12
N TRP A 166 8.51 20.30 -11.11
CA TRP A 166 9.32 20.06 -12.29
C TRP A 166 8.50 19.46 -13.44
N ALA A 167 7.72 18.40 -13.18
CA ALA A 167 6.95 17.72 -14.23
C ALA A 167 5.87 18.61 -14.87
N ARG A 168 5.24 19.49 -14.09
CA ARG A 168 4.19 20.42 -14.59
C ARG A 168 4.70 21.44 -15.59
N VAL A 169 5.99 21.77 -15.56
CA VAL A 169 6.61 22.69 -16.54
C VAL A 169 7.24 21.94 -17.72
N GLN A 170 7.23 20.60 -17.71
CA GLN A 170 7.68 19.79 -18.84
C GLN A 170 6.58 19.57 -19.88
N ASN A 171 7.01 19.14 -21.06
CA ASN A 171 6.20 18.54 -22.10
C ASN A 171 6.77 17.13 -22.42
N PRO A 172 6.06 16.31 -23.24
CA PRO A 172 6.52 14.98 -23.62
C PRO A 172 7.97 14.86 -24.06
N SER A 173 8.45 15.79 -24.89
CA SER A 173 9.81 15.76 -25.42
C SER A 173 10.83 16.20 -24.37
N SER A 174 10.53 17.29 -23.66
CA SER A 174 11.44 17.86 -22.67
C SER A 174 11.67 16.95 -21.48
N LEU A 175 10.67 16.13 -21.12
CA LEU A 175 10.73 15.10 -20.09
C LEU A 175 11.68 13.95 -20.48
N LEU A 176 11.75 13.58 -21.76
CA LEU A 176 12.66 12.54 -22.26
C LEU A 176 14.10 13.03 -22.38
N GLU A 177 14.30 14.34 -22.51
CA GLU A 177 15.60 15.00 -22.62
C GLU A 177 16.25 15.30 -21.25
N PHE A 178 15.80 14.67 -20.16
CA PHE A 178 16.39 14.90 -18.83
C PHE A 178 17.90 14.61 -18.80
N SER A 179 18.39 13.70 -19.65
CA SER A 179 19.81 13.33 -19.71
C SER A 179 20.71 14.42 -20.32
N SER A 180 20.16 15.31 -21.15
CA SER A 180 20.91 16.40 -21.81
C SER A 180 20.77 17.75 -21.10
N LYS A 181 20.02 17.82 -20.01
CA LYS A 181 19.74 19.04 -19.25
C LYS A 181 20.35 19.01 -17.86
N GLU A 182 20.67 20.18 -17.34
CA GLU A 182 21.15 20.39 -15.99
C GLU A 182 20.03 20.92 -15.10
N GLY A 183 19.84 20.28 -13.96
CA GLY A 183 18.85 20.65 -12.96
C GLY A 183 18.83 19.60 -11.86
N GLU A 184 18.17 19.94 -10.75
CA GLU A 184 18.14 19.06 -9.58
C GLU A 184 17.39 17.76 -9.88
N VAL A 185 16.21 17.85 -10.53
CA VAL A 185 15.41 16.67 -10.89
C VAL A 185 16.05 15.89 -12.03
N GLU A 186 16.63 16.56 -13.02
CA GLU A 186 17.41 15.94 -14.07
C GLU A 186 18.59 15.15 -13.49
N GLY A 187 19.28 15.70 -12.49
CA GLY A 187 20.35 15.02 -11.75
C GLY A 187 19.86 13.76 -11.04
N ILE A 188 18.70 13.83 -10.37
CA ILE A 188 18.05 12.66 -9.74
C ILE A 188 17.75 11.57 -10.79
N LEU A 189 17.14 11.94 -11.93
CA LEU A 189 16.80 10.99 -12.99
C LEU A 189 18.06 10.37 -13.65
N LYS A 190 19.14 11.15 -13.80
CA LYS A 190 20.45 10.66 -14.28
C LYS A 190 21.04 9.64 -13.31
N GLU A 191 21.08 9.95 -12.02
CA GLU A 191 21.58 9.03 -10.99
C GLU A 191 20.78 7.72 -10.97
N ILE A 192 19.45 7.80 -11.13
CA ILE A 192 18.58 6.63 -11.25
C ILE A 192 18.94 5.80 -12.48
N ALA A 193 19.10 6.44 -13.64
CA ALA A 193 19.43 5.78 -14.89
C ALA A 193 20.79 5.06 -14.82
N GLU A 194 21.78 5.68 -14.18
CA GLU A 194 23.10 5.10 -13.93
C GLU A 194 23.02 3.87 -13.01
N ARG A 195 22.32 3.98 -11.88
CA ARG A 195 22.11 2.86 -10.95
C ARG A 195 21.37 1.69 -11.61
N ALA A 196 20.38 2.00 -12.44
CA ALA A 196 19.59 1.00 -13.15
C ALA A 196 20.36 0.31 -14.29
N ALA A 197 21.35 0.98 -14.88
CA ALA A 197 22.28 0.37 -15.82
C ALA A 197 23.29 -0.57 -15.12
N GLY A 198 23.62 -0.30 -13.86
CA GLY A 198 24.51 -1.11 -13.04
C GLY A 198 23.93 -2.48 -12.64
N LYS A 199 24.80 -3.46 -12.39
CA LYS A 199 24.36 -4.78 -11.89
C LYS A 199 24.07 -4.72 -10.39
N GLY A 200 22.78 -4.56 -10.04
CA GLY A 200 22.28 -4.78 -8.67
C GLY A 200 22.24 -3.54 -7.76
N GLU A 201 22.49 -2.34 -8.29
CA GLU A 201 22.47 -1.09 -7.51
C GLU A 201 21.10 -0.39 -7.50
N PHE A 202 20.16 -0.88 -8.31
CA PHE A 202 18.80 -0.34 -8.38
C PHE A 202 17.77 -1.33 -7.85
N SER A 203 17.06 -0.93 -6.80
CA SER A 203 15.91 -1.66 -6.25
C SER A 203 14.61 -1.10 -6.80
N TYR A 204 14.17 -1.66 -7.92
CA TYR A 204 12.84 -1.38 -8.44
C TYR A 204 11.75 -1.73 -7.44
N ASN A 205 10.70 -0.91 -7.38
CA ASN A 205 9.52 -1.15 -6.58
C ASN A 205 8.23 -0.62 -7.24
N ARG A 206 7.07 -1.07 -6.76
CA ARG A 206 5.77 -0.71 -7.37
C ARG A 206 5.44 0.79 -7.29
N PHE A 207 5.88 1.47 -6.24
CA PHE A 207 5.62 2.90 -6.10
C PHE A 207 6.49 3.70 -7.07
N PHE A 208 7.67 3.21 -7.43
CA PHE A 208 8.48 3.81 -8.50
C PHE A 208 7.72 3.86 -9.84
N ALA A 209 7.00 2.80 -10.21
CA ALA A 209 6.13 2.83 -11.40
C ALA A 209 5.04 3.91 -11.31
N VAL A 210 4.38 4.03 -10.15
CA VAL A 210 3.39 5.09 -9.92
C VAL A 210 4.03 6.47 -10.00
N GLY A 211 5.25 6.65 -9.49
CA GLY A 211 6.01 7.88 -9.62
C GLY A 211 6.29 8.26 -11.07
N LEU A 212 6.76 7.31 -11.89
CA LEU A 212 6.95 7.53 -13.33
C LEU A 212 5.65 7.91 -14.02
N PHE A 213 4.56 7.20 -13.72
CA PHE A 213 3.26 7.52 -14.29
C PHE A 213 2.79 8.92 -13.87
N ARG A 214 3.03 9.31 -12.61
CA ARG A 214 2.69 10.64 -12.10
C ARG A 214 3.47 11.76 -12.80
N LEU A 215 4.75 11.55 -13.10
CA LEU A 215 5.54 12.49 -13.91
C LEU A 215 4.94 12.67 -15.31
N LEU A 216 4.57 11.57 -15.97
CA LEU A 216 3.95 11.61 -17.29
C LEU A 216 2.57 12.29 -17.27
N GLU A 217 1.76 12.00 -16.26
CA GLU A 217 0.45 12.63 -16.06
C GLU A 217 0.58 14.15 -15.94
N LEU A 218 1.52 14.63 -15.12
CA LEU A 218 1.74 16.06 -14.90
C LEU A 218 2.34 16.79 -16.11
N ALA A 219 3.14 16.11 -16.93
CA ALA A 219 3.67 16.62 -18.19
C ALA A 219 2.66 16.51 -19.36
N ASN A 220 1.43 16.06 -19.10
CA ASN A 220 0.40 15.78 -20.09
C ASN A 220 0.86 14.83 -21.21
N ALA A 221 1.70 13.86 -20.85
CA ALA A 221 2.29 12.86 -21.75
C ALA A 221 1.38 11.63 -21.86
N THR A 222 0.28 11.76 -22.61
CA THR A 222 -0.76 10.74 -22.72
C THR A 222 -0.45 9.62 -23.74
N ASP A 223 0.55 9.80 -24.60
CA ASP A 223 0.94 8.79 -25.58
C ASP A 223 1.70 7.64 -24.89
N PRO A 224 1.21 6.38 -24.97
CA PRO A 224 1.88 5.23 -24.37
C PRO A 224 3.31 4.99 -24.87
N THR A 225 3.68 5.52 -26.04
CA THR A 225 5.07 5.42 -26.54
C THR A 225 6.06 6.24 -25.71
N ILE A 226 5.60 7.29 -25.01
CA ILE A 226 6.45 8.12 -24.16
C ILE A 226 6.92 7.32 -22.94
N LEU A 227 6.04 6.51 -22.35
CA LEU A 227 6.41 5.64 -21.23
C LEU A 227 7.50 4.64 -21.64
N ASP A 228 7.42 4.09 -22.86
CA ASP A 228 8.44 3.19 -23.39
C ASP A 228 9.81 3.89 -23.51
N LYS A 229 9.81 5.08 -24.13
CA LYS A 229 11.03 5.90 -24.25
C LYS A 229 11.61 6.32 -22.90
N LEU A 230 10.76 6.68 -21.94
CA LEU A 230 11.20 7.05 -20.60
C LEU A 230 11.80 5.85 -19.85
N CYS A 231 11.15 4.68 -19.93
CA CYS A 231 11.70 3.45 -19.35
C CYS A 231 13.06 3.09 -19.96
N ALA A 232 13.20 3.23 -21.29
CA ALA A 232 14.45 3.00 -21.98
C ALA A 232 15.55 3.99 -21.52
N ALA A 233 15.23 5.27 -21.43
CA ALA A 233 16.17 6.31 -20.98
C ALA A 233 16.63 6.10 -19.52
N LEU A 234 15.76 5.56 -18.66
CA LEU A 234 16.07 5.24 -17.26
C LEU A 234 16.67 3.83 -17.07
N ASN A 235 16.85 3.04 -18.12
CA ASN A 235 17.27 1.63 -18.03
C ASN A 235 16.33 0.74 -17.19
N ILE A 236 15.01 1.03 -17.21
CA ILE A 236 13.99 0.33 -16.43
C ILE A 236 13.22 -0.67 -17.30
N ASN A 237 12.91 -1.84 -16.73
CA ASN A 237 12.12 -2.85 -17.41
C ASN A 237 10.64 -2.41 -17.55
N LYS A 238 10.24 -1.98 -18.75
CA LYS A 238 8.87 -1.56 -19.06
C LYS A 238 7.79 -2.56 -18.65
N ARG A 239 8.02 -3.88 -18.86
CA ARG A 239 7.03 -4.91 -18.50
C ARG A 239 6.72 -4.95 -17.00
N SER A 240 7.70 -4.60 -16.17
CA SER A 240 7.50 -4.53 -14.72
C SER A 240 6.67 -3.30 -14.34
N VAL A 241 6.93 -2.17 -15.01
CA VAL A 241 6.15 -0.93 -14.86
C VAL A 241 4.69 -1.16 -15.27
N ASP A 242 4.44 -1.71 -16.47
CA ASP A 242 3.07 -1.98 -16.96
C ASP A 242 2.29 -2.86 -15.96
N ARG A 243 2.92 -3.93 -15.47
CA ARG A 243 2.31 -4.86 -14.50
C ARG A 243 1.91 -4.14 -13.20
N ASP A 244 2.80 -3.32 -12.65
CA ASP A 244 2.54 -2.64 -11.38
C ASP A 244 1.51 -1.51 -11.54
N LEU A 245 1.48 -0.84 -12.70
CA LEU A 245 0.43 0.14 -13.01
C LEU A 245 -0.95 -0.51 -13.13
N ASP A 246 -1.06 -1.69 -13.74
CA ASP A 246 -2.31 -2.46 -13.76
C ASP A 246 -2.77 -2.85 -12.35
N VAL A 247 -1.85 -3.30 -11.48
CA VAL A 247 -2.14 -3.62 -10.08
C VAL A 247 -2.63 -2.38 -9.34
N TYR A 248 -1.97 -1.23 -9.53
CA TYR A 248 -2.36 0.03 -8.89
C TYR A 248 -3.75 0.50 -9.35
N ARG A 249 -4.03 0.47 -10.65
CA ARG A 249 -5.36 0.80 -11.20
C ARG A 249 -6.45 -0.07 -10.58
N ASN A 250 -6.19 -1.38 -10.46
CA ASN A 250 -7.14 -2.32 -9.87
C ASN A 250 -7.35 -2.05 -8.36
N LEU A 251 -6.30 -1.66 -7.62
CA LEU A 251 -6.40 -1.27 -6.21
C LEU A 251 -7.27 -0.01 -6.03
N LEU A 252 -7.00 1.04 -6.80
CA LEU A 252 -7.78 2.28 -6.75
C LEU A 252 -9.25 2.05 -7.10
N SER A 253 -9.53 1.28 -8.16
CA SER A 253 -10.91 1.00 -8.58
C SER A 253 -11.71 0.31 -7.47
N LYS A 254 -11.11 -0.67 -6.77
CA LYS A 254 -11.74 -1.36 -5.63
C LYS A 254 -11.97 -0.42 -4.45
N LEU A 255 -11.03 0.47 -4.17
CA LEU A 255 -11.16 1.46 -3.10
C LEU A 255 -12.29 2.45 -3.36
N VAL A 256 -12.42 2.95 -4.59
CA VAL A 256 -13.52 3.84 -4.99
C VAL A 256 -14.86 3.14 -4.81
N GLN A 257 -15.01 1.91 -5.32
CA GLN A 257 -16.23 1.11 -5.14
C GLN A 257 -16.57 0.88 -3.66
N ALA A 258 -15.57 0.56 -2.83
CA ALA A 258 -15.78 0.37 -1.39
C ALA A 258 -16.25 1.66 -0.69
N LYS A 259 -15.71 2.82 -1.10
CA LYS A 259 -16.09 4.12 -0.53
C LYS A 259 -17.52 4.50 -0.90
N GLU A 260 -17.92 4.26 -2.15
CA GLU A 260 -19.29 4.48 -2.62
C GLU A 260 -20.30 3.61 -1.85
N LEU A 261 -20.03 2.31 -1.71
CA LEU A 261 -20.86 1.40 -0.94
C LEU A 261 -21.00 1.81 0.54
N LEU A 262 -19.91 2.28 1.15
CA LEU A 262 -19.93 2.76 2.54
C LEU A 262 -20.76 4.05 2.66
N LYS A 263 -20.61 4.98 1.71
CA LYS A 263 -21.39 6.22 1.66
C LYS A 263 -22.89 5.90 1.56
N GLU A 264 -23.27 5.03 0.64
CA GLU A 264 -24.66 4.58 0.50
C GLU A 264 -25.19 3.90 1.77
N TYR A 265 -24.36 3.07 2.42
CA TYR A 265 -24.75 2.43 3.67
C TYR A 265 -24.99 3.45 4.79
N VAL A 266 -24.09 4.41 4.96
CA VAL A 266 -24.21 5.48 5.95
C VAL A 266 -25.45 6.34 5.68
N ASP A 267 -25.69 6.69 4.43
CA ASP A 267 -26.86 7.52 4.04
C ASP A 267 -28.18 6.76 4.27
N ARG A 268 -28.22 5.46 3.97
CA ARG A 268 -29.38 4.60 4.30
C ARG A 268 -29.62 4.51 5.80
N GLU A 269 -28.57 4.34 6.59
CA GLU A 269 -28.71 4.24 8.06
C GLU A 269 -29.10 5.57 8.70
N LYS A 270 -28.62 6.71 8.16
CA LYS A 270 -29.10 8.04 8.56
C LYS A 270 -30.59 8.20 8.25
N LYS A 271 -31.01 7.88 7.02
CA LYS A 271 -32.43 7.95 6.62
C LYS A 271 -33.33 7.09 7.52
N LYS A 272 -32.93 5.84 7.82
CA LYS A 272 -33.68 4.97 8.75
C LYS A 272 -33.74 5.53 10.17
N ARG A 273 -32.69 6.25 10.62
CA ARG A 273 -32.69 6.90 11.94
C ARG A 273 -33.60 8.12 11.95
N ASP A 274 -33.58 8.93 10.91
CA ASP A 274 -34.45 10.10 10.77
C ASP A 274 -35.93 9.66 10.71
N GLU A 275 -36.24 8.64 9.92
CA GLU A 275 -37.59 8.01 9.84
C GLU A 275 -38.05 7.43 11.19
N ARG A 276 -37.14 6.98 12.06
CA ARG A 276 -37.47 6.51 13.42
C ARG A 276 -37.57 7.63 14.45
N ALA A 277 -36.93 8.77 14.21
CA ALA A 277 -36.99 9.94 15.07
C ALA A 277 -38.26 10.78 14.81
N GLU A 278 -38.81 10.78 13.60
CA GLU A 278 -40.08 11.43 13.29
C GLU A 278 -41.29 10.96 14.12
N PRO A 279 -41.55 9.65 14.32
CA PRO A 279 -42.65 9.20 15.17
C PRO A 279 -42.43 9.51 16.66
N GLN A 280 -41.18 9.65 17.11
CA GLN A 280 -40.88 10.08 18.49
C GLN A 280 -41.15 11.57 18.68
N LYS A 281 -40.79 12.42 17.71
CA LYS A 281 -41.14 13.85 17.73
C LYS A 281 -42.65 14.09 17.62
N ALA A 282 -43.36 13.29 16.82
CA ALA A 282 -44.81 13.34 16.73
C ALA A 282 -45.48 12.93 18.06
N ASN A 283 -44.99 11.88 18.71
CA ASN A 283 -45.50 11.45 20.01
C ASN A 283 -45.17 12.45 21.14
N GLU A 284 -43.97 13.03 21.17
CA GLU A 284 -43.61 14.07 22.15
C GLU A 284 -44.43 15.36 21.98
N ALA A 285 -44.70 15.77 20.73
CA ALA A 285 -45.59 16.90 20.44
C ALA A 285 -47.03 16.63 20.88
N ILE A 286 -47.57 15.43 20.64
CA ILE A 286 -48.91 15.03 21.09
C ILE A 286 -49.00 15.00 22.63
N THR A 287 -47.94 14.55 23.32
CA THR A 287 -47.90 14.48 24.78
C THR A 287 -47.82 15.87 25.43
N THR A 288 -47.15 16.82 24.77
CA THR A 288 -47.05 18.22 25.22
C THR A 288 -48.39 18.95 25.03
N CYS A 289 -49.09 18.72 23.91
CA CYS A 289 -50.42 19.27 23.66
C CYS A 289 -51.50 18.72 24.62
N LEU A 290 -51.38 17.45 25.06
CA LEU A 290 -52.29 16.84 26.03
C LEU A 290 -51.97 17.20 27.49
N GLY A 291 -50.74 17.66 27.78
CA GLY A 291 -50.31 18.07 29.12
C GLY A 291 -50.66 19.51 29.52
N GLU A 292 -51.02 20.38 28.56
CA GLU A 292 -51.43 21.77 28.83
C GLU A 292 -52.94 21.97 29.05
N GLN A 293 -53.77 20.92 28.92
CA GLN A 293 -55.18 20.96 29.30
C GLN A 293 -55.42 20.27 30.65
N LEU A 294 -55.15 21.01 31.74
CA LEU A 294 -55.83 21.04 33.05
C LEU A 294 -54.82 21.28 34.18
N PRO A 295 -54.92 22.44 34.86
CA PRO A 295 -55.68 22.52 36.11
C PRO A 295 -56.83 23.54 35.91
N GLY A 296 -58.09 23.24 36.17
CA GLY A 296 -58.63 22.67 37.40
C GLY A 296 -59.23 23.79 38.23
N LEU A 297 -60.53 24.05 38.00
CA LEU A 297 -61.54 24.76 38.82
C LEU A 297 -61.31 26.24 39.19
#